data_AF-A0A1Y4TRI1-F1
#
_entry.id   AF-A0A1Y4TRI1-F1
#
_cell.length_a   1.000
_cell.length_b   1.000
_cell.length_c   1.000
_cell.angle_alpha   90.00
_cell.angle_beta   90.00
_cell.angle_gamma   90.00
#
_symmetry.space_group_name_H-M   'P 1'
#
loop_
_entity.id
_entity.type
_entity.pdbx_description
1 polymer ?
#
loop_
_entity_poly.entity_id
_entity_poly.type
_entity_poly.pdbx_seq_one_letter_code
_entity_poly.pdbx_strand_id
1 'polypeptide(L)'
;MEAGSGNRFGSMSFDEGVTYMKYLWANNTDGRQRRFSVFPNLEVCYPGGKNPGDYLLLVSGKALRHSVVCVIVASYVLNGTLDDHEMLELLEEVYEEGWQHKATDLPQIWFLKCILYWTTLQEEINYPQSRGRYEGRRMSFKRYAEAVLATRADSSVTLDDVMCRADDWKKGRELLDFPGAPSFYY
;
A
#
# COMPACT_ATOMS: atom_id res chain seq x y z
N MET A 1 -30.29 5.79 -5.40
CA MET A 1 -29.60 6.84 -4.62
C MET A 1 -28.16 6.86 -5.10
N GLU A 2 -27.85 7.85 -5.92
CA GLU A 2 -26.54 8.01 -6.56
C GLU A 2 -25.46 8.37 -5.54
N ALA A 3 -24.26 7.84 -5.79
CA ALA A 3 -23.09 8.00 -4.95
C ALA A 3 -22.61 9.45 -4.97
N GLY A 4 -22.58 10.08 -3.79
CA GLY A 4 -21.87 11.34 -3.59
C GLY A 4 -20.38 11.14 -3.82
N SER A 5 -19.84 11.88 -4.79
CA SER A 5 -18.43 11.94 -5.18
C SER A 5 -17.59 12.80 -4.21
N GLY A 6 -17.72 12.54 -2.91
CA GLY A 6 -16.92 13.15 -1.85
C GLY A 6 -16.34 12.04 -0.98
N ASN A 7 -15.03 12.09 -0.73
CA ASN A 7 -14.22 11.09 -0.05
C ASN A 7 -14.97 10.46 1.16
N ARG A 8 -15.46 9.22 1.00
CA ARG A 8 -16.35 8.57 2.00
C ARG A 8 -15.58 8.01 3.19
N PHE A 9 -14.26 7.95 3.07
CA PHE A 9 -13.35 7.43 4.08
C PHE A 9 -12.52 8.60 4.62
N GLY A 10 -12.68 8.89 5.90
CA GLY A 10 -11.79 9.76 6.65
C GLY A 10 -10.53 9.00 7.04
N SER A 11 -10.06 9.21 8.27
CA SER A 11 -8.98 8.41 8.84
C SER A 11 -9.38 6.93 9.05
N MET A 12 -8.43 6.00 8.87
CA MET A 12 -8.63 4.57 9.13
C MET A 12 -7.29 3.87 9.41
N SER A 13 -7.16 3.26 10.59
CA SER A 13 -6.06 2.36 10.95
C SER A 13 -6.17 1.00 10.24
N PHE A 14 -5.10 0.19 10.23
CA PHE A 14 -5.15 -1.16 9.66
C PHE A 14 -6.19 -2.06 10.34
N ASP A 15 -6.32 -2.01 11.66
CA ASP A 15 -7.29 -2.84 12.39
C ASP A 15 -8.74 -2.46 12.04
N GLU A 16 -9.02 -1.16 11.92
CA GLU A 16 -10.30 -0.66 11.42
C GLU A 16 -10.54 -1.08 9.98
N GLY A 17 -9.54 -1.02 9.11
CA GLY A 17 -9.61 -1.48 7.72
C GLY A 17 -9.89 -2.97 7.59
N VAL A 18 -9.18 -3.79 8.37
CA VAL A 18 -9.39 -5.24 8.43
C VAL A 18 -10.82 -5.54 8.90
N THR A 19 -11.27 -4.84 9.95
CA THR A 19 -12.63 -4.99 10.49
C THR A 19 -13.69 -4.60 9.46
N TYR A 20 -13.49 -3.48 8.77
CA TYR A 20 -14.38 -2.98 7.74
C TYR A 20 -14.51 -3.96 6.57
N MET A 21 -13.39 -4.44 6.03
CA MET A 21 -13.41 -5.38 4.90
C MET A 21 -14.01 -6.74 5.28
N LYS A 22 -13.75 -7.24 6.49
CA LYS A 22 -14.42 -8.44 7.02
C LYS A 22 -15.92 -8.26 7.15
N TYR A 23 -16.38 -7.09 7.63
CA TYR A 23 -17.80 -6.77 7.69
C TYR A 23 -18.43 -6.75 6.29
N LEU A 24 -17.78 -6.11 5.31
CA LEU A 24 -18.26 -6.10 3.93
C LEU A 24 -18.40 -7.51 3.35
N TRP A 25 -17.40 -8.37 3.58
CA TRP A 25 -17.44 -9.77 3.15
C TRP A 25 -18.55 -10.56 3.84
N ALA A 26 -18.70 -10.45 5.16
CA ALA A 26 -19.74 -11.17 5.91
C ALA A 26 -21.17 -10.79 5.47
N ASN A 27 -21.37 -9.56 4.99
CA ASN A 27 -22.64 -9.07 4.46
C ASN A 27 -22.79 -9.27 2.93
N ASN A 28 -21.85 -9.97 2.29
CA ASN A 28 -21.91 -10.32 0.88
C ASN A 28 -22.51 -11.72 0.68
N THR A 29 -23.77 -11.90 1.09
CA THR A 29 -24.43 -13.20 1.18
C THR A 29 -24.65 -13.91 -0.16
N ASP A 30 -24.65 -13.18 -1.28
CA ASP A 30 -24.78 -13.73 -2.63
C ASP A 30 -23.42 -14.05 -3.29
N GLY A 31 -22.30 -13.75 -2.61
CA GLY A 31 -20.94 -14.05 -3.07
C GLY A 31 -20.51 -13.31 -4.35
N ARG A 32 -21.34 -12.39 -4.87
CA ARG A 32 -21.02 -11.65 -6.09
C ARG A 32 -19.92 -10.63 -5.84
N GLN A 33 -19.09 -10.37 -6.86
CA GLN A 33 -18.10 -9.31 -6.76
C GLN A 33 -18.80 -7.95 -6.67
N ARG A 34 -18.44 -7.19 -5.65
CA ARG A 34 -18.84 -5.80 -5.43
C ARG A 34 -17.62 -4.90 -5.49
N ARG A 35 -17.87 -3.62 -5.77
CA ARG A 35 -16.83 -2.60 -5.89
C ARG A 35 -17.23 -1.33 -5.16
N PHE A 36 -16.26 -0.63 -4.60
CA PHE A 36 -16.43 0.74 -4.11
C PHE A 36 -15.17 1.55 -4.38
N SER A 37 -15.34 2.84 -4.65
CA SER A 37 -14.23 3.76 -4.85
C SER A 37 -13.71 4.26 -3.50
N VAL A 38 -12.40 4.27 -3.33
CA VAL A 38 -11.69 4.86 -2.17
C VAL A 38 -10.99 6.17 -2.54
N PHE A 39 -10.75 6.38 -3.83
CA PHE A 39 -10.28 7.61 -4.43
C PHE A 39 -10.76 7.66 -5.89
N PRO A 40 -10.80 8.83 -6.57
CA PRO A 40 -10.92 8.87 -8.03
C PRO A 40 -9.99 7.87 -8.73
N ASN A 41 -10.57 6.98 -9.54
CA ASN A 41 -9.89 5.88 -10.26
C ASN A 41 -9.23 4.80 -9.38
N LEU A 42 -9.46 4.80 -8.07
CA LEU A 42 -8.96 3.77 -7.15
C LEU A 42 -10.16 3.02 -6.52
N GLU A 43 -10.30 1.75 -6.87
CA GLU A 43 -11.46 0.93 -6.50
C GLU A 43 -11.04 -0.33 -5.76
N VAL A 44 -11.78 -0.66 -4.69
CA VAL A 44 -11.65 -1.92 -3.98
C VAL A 44 -12.69 -2.90 -4.49
N CYS A 45 -12.25 -4.09 -4.91
CA CYS A 45 -13.09 -5.19 -5.35
C CYS A 45 -13.10 -6.30 -4.30
N TYR A 46 -14.30 -6.72 -3.86
CA TYR A 46 -14.46 -7.80 -2.90
C TYR A 46 -15.66 -8.70 -3.28
N PRO A 47 -15.50 -10.04 -3.28
CA PRO A 47 -14.22 -10.73 -3.26
C PRO A 47 -13.38 -10.36 -4.50
N GLY A 48 -12.07 -10.25 -4.31
CA GLY A 48 -11.13 -9.83 -5.35
C GLY A 48 -9.88 -10.71 -5.48
N GLY A 49 -9.59 -11.54 -4.47
CA GLY A 49 -8.42 -12.42 -4.48
C GLY A 49 -8.76 -13.90 -4.66
N LYS A 50 -7.82 -14.75 -4.22
CA LYS A 50 -7.90 -16.21 -4.42
C LYS A 50 -8.79 -16.89 -3.39
N ASN A 51 -8.86 -16.33 -2.17
CA ASN A 51 -9.56 -16.92 -1.05
C ASN A 51 -10.81 -16.11 -0.67
N PRO A 52 -11.79 -16.74 0.01
CA PRO A 52 -12.91 -16.02 0.61
C PRO A 52 -12.45 -14.88 1.53
N GLY A 53 -13.01 -13.69 1.32
CA GLY A 53 -12.65 -12.49 2.07
C GLY A 53 -11.45 -11.73 1.52
N ASP A 54 -10.68 -12.30 0.59
CA ASP A 54 -9.62 -11.56 -0.10
C ASP A 54 -10.24 -10.44 -0.94
N TYR A 55 -9.53 -9.32 -1.04
CA TYR A 55 -9.90 -8.22 -1.92
C TYR A 55 -8.78 -7.88 -2.91
N LEU A 56 -9.14 -7.08 -3.91
CA LEU A 56 -8.23 -6.61 -4.95
C LEU A 56 -8.40 -5.11 -5.14
N LEU A 57 -7.29 -4.38 -5.12
CA LEU A 57 -7.23 -2.97 -5.45
C LEU A 57 -7.04 -2.76 -6.96
N LEU A 58 -7.90 -1.94 -7.56
CA LEU A 58 -7.83 -1.58 -8.97
C LEU A 58 -7.50 -0.10 -9.12
N VAL A 59 -6.55 0.20 -10.00
CA VAL A 59 -6.31 1.55 -10.52
C VAL A 59 -6.78 1.59 -11.97
N SER A 60 -7.74 2.47 -12.27
CA SER A 60 -8.33 2.60 -13.61
C SER A 60 -8.77 1.23 -14.19
N GLY A 61 -9.39 0.40 -13.35
CA GLY A 61 -9.90 -0.92 -13.72
C GLY A 61 -8.85 -2.04 -13.82
N LYS A 62 -7.57 -1.77 -13.54
CA LYS A 62 -6.48 -2.77 -13.57
C LYS A 62 -5.95 -3.07 -12.18
N ALA A 63 -5.62 -4.33 -11.90
CA ALA A 63 -4.98 -4.73 -10.64
C ALA A 63 -3.70 -3.93 -10.40
N LEU A 64 -3.63 -3.27 -9.24
CA LEU A 64 -2.43 -2.52 -8.86
C LEU A 64 -1.33 -3.49 -8.43
N ARG A 65 -0.13 -3.32 -9.00
CA ARG A 65 1.05 -4.11 -8.68
C ARG A 65 1.95 -3.36 -7.70
N HIS A 66 2.69 -4.09 -6.87
CA HIS A 66 3.64 -3.48 -5.95
C HIS A 66 4.78 -2.78 -6.69
N SER A 67 5.25 -3.33 -7.81
CA SER A 67 6.23 -2.67 -8.68
C SER A 67 5.78 -1.28 -9.13
N VAL A 68 4.48 -1.09 -9.42
CA VAL A 68 3.92 0.23 -9.77
C VAL A 68 3.94 1.17 -8.57
N VAL A 69 3.63 0.68 -7.36
CA VAL A 69 3.71 1.51 -6.15
C VAL A 69 5.15 1.90 -5.84
N CYS A 70 6.13 1.02 -6.04
CA CYS A 70 7.56 1.36 -5.95
C CYS A 70 7.93 2.52 -6.89
N VAL A 71 7.47 2.48 -8.14
CA VAL A 71 7.70 3.58 -9.11
C VAL A 71 7.03 4.87 -8.65
N ILE A 72 5.79 4.81 -8.14
CA ILE A 72 5.08 5.99 -7.63
C ILE A 72 5.88 6.62 -6.48
N VAL A 73 6.27 5.84 -5.48
CA VAL A 73 7.06 6.31 -4.34
C VAL A 73 8.39 6.92 -4.79
N ALA A 74 9.15 6.23 -5.64
CA ALA A 74 10.40 6.75 -6.17
C ALA A 74 10.20 8.05 -6.97
N SER A 75 9.10 8.18 -7.72
CA SER A 75 8.82 9.38 -8.52
C SER A 75 8.56 10.63 -7.68
N TYR A 76 7.97 10.51 -6.48
CA TYR A 76 7.79 11.66 -5.58
C TYR A 76 9.14 12.19 -5.09
N VAL A 77 10.09 11.29 -4.86
CA VAL A 77 11.47 11.63 -4.47
C VAL A 77 12.24 12.23 -5.63
N LEU A 78 12.27 11.55 -6.78
CA LEU A 78 13.01 11.99 -7.97
C LEU A 78 12.50 13.32 -8.54
N ASN A 79 11.22 13.62 -8.39
CA ASN A 79 10.64 14.90 -8.82
C ASN A 79 10.79 16.01 -7.76
N GLY A 80 11.39 15.73 -6.61
CA GLY A 80 11.56 16.69 -5.51
C GLY A 80 10.25 17.12 -4.84
N THR A 81 9.21 16.27 -4.89
CA THR A 81 7.96 16.51 -4.15
C THR A 81 8.14 16.24 -2.66
N LEU A 82 8.94 15.24 -2.34
CA LEU A 82 9.48 14.94 -1.02
C LEU A 82 10.97 14.62 -1.20
N ASP A 83 11.79 14.86 -0.18
CA ASP A 83 13.10 14.21 -0.14
C ASP A 83 12.96 12.74 0.31
N ASP A 84 14.07 12.00 0.28
CA ASP A 84 14.07 10.58 0.64
C ASP A 84 13.74 10.37 2.13
N HIS A 85 14.18 11.27 3.02
CA HIS A 85 13.88 11.19 4.44
C HIS A 85 12.39 11.41 4.72
N GLU A 86 11.80 12.47 4.15
CA GLU A 86 10.37 12.78 4.27
C GLU A 86 9.50 11.64 3.74
N MET A 87 9.93 10.99 2.64
CA MET A 87 9.22 9.81 2.12
C MET A 87 9.32 8.60 3.06
N LEU A 88 10.49 8.35 3.65
CA LEU A 88 10.65 7.26 4.62
C LEU A 88 9.81 7.50 5.88
N GLU A 89 9.74 8.74 6.38
CA GLU A 89 8.86 9.12 7.49
C GLU A 89 7.38 8.94 7.13
N LEU A 90 6.98 9.30 5.91
CA LEU A 90 5.63 9.07 5.41
C LEU A 90 5.28 7.58 5.35
N LEU A 91 6.22 6.73 4.91
CA LEU A 91 6.03 5.27 4.91
C LEU A 91 5.86 4.73 6.33
N GLU A 92 6.66 5.22 7.29
CA GLU A 92 6.55 4.84 8.71
C GLU A 92 5.23 5.30 9.33
N GLU A 93 4.80 6.55 9.06
CA GLU A 93 3.50 7.07 9.47
C GLU A 93 2.37 6.15 8.99
N VAL A 94 2.33 5.82 7.69
CA VAL A 94 1.24 5.00 7.16
C VAL A 94 1.31 3.57 7.71
N TYR A 95 2.51 3.03 7.93
CA TYR A 95 2.70 1.69 8.48
C TYR A 95 2.16 1.55 9.92
N GLU A 96 2.44 2.54 10.77
CA GLU A 96 2.06 2.56 12.18
C GLU A 96 0.61 3.02 12.39
N GLU A 97 0.21 4.11 11.73
CA GLU A 97 -1.07 4.81 11.99
C GLU A 97 -2.17 4.46 10.97
N GLY A 98 -1.82 3.84 9.84
CA GLY A 98 -2.72 3.63 8.72
C GLY A 98 -2.96 4.91 7.90
N TRP A 99 -4.16 5.05 7.33
CA TRP A 99 -4.50 6.22 6.53
C TRP A 99 -5.08 7.32 7.42
N GLN A 100 -4.26 8.25 7.88
CA GLN A 100 -4.70 9.37 8.74
C GLN A 100 -4.80 10.68 7.95
N HIS A 101 -5.97 11.33 8.02
CA HIS A 101 -6.15 12.66 7.43
C HIS A 101 -5.53 13.75 8.32
N LYS A 102 -4.48 14.41 7.83
CA LYS A 102 -3.89 15.58 8.49
C LYS A 102 -4.25 16.84 7.68
N ALA A 103 -4.66 17.90 8.38
CA ALA A 103 -5.17 19.14 7.76
C ALA A 103 -4.16 19.86 6.83
N THR A 104 -2.88 19.49 6.93
CA THR A 104 -1.76 20.08 6.18
C THR A 104 -1.35 19.25 4.96
N ASP A 105 -2.01 18.13 4.68
CA ASP A 105 -1.61 17.25 3.57
C ASP A 105 -1.97 17.88 2.22
N LEU A 106 -0.98 17.98 1.32
CA LEU A 106 -1.22 18.34 -0.08
C LEU A 106 -2.05 17.23 -0.77
N PRO A 107 -2.92 17.55 -1.76
CA PRO A 107 -3.78 16.55 -2.42
C PRO A 107 -3.02 15.33 -2.98
N GLN A 108 -1.81 15.54 -3.51
CA GLN A 108 -0.96 14.47 -4.01
C GLN A 108 -0.37 13.59 -2.89
N ILE A 109 -0.08 14.16 -1.71
CA ILE A 109 0.37 13.39 -0.55
C ILE A 109 -0.79 12.57 0.00
N TRP A 110 -1.99 13.16 0.04
CA TRP A 110 -3.20 12.47 0.43
C TRP A 110 -3.52 11.27 -0.47
N PHE A 111 -3.37 11.44 -1.79
CA PHE A 111 -3.50 10.35 -2.75
C PHE A 111 -2.44 9.26 -2.55
N LEU A 112 -1.19 9.64 -2.31
CA LEU A 112 -0.10 8.70 -2.03
C LEU A 112 -0.39 7.86 -0.77
N LYS A 113 -0.81 8.51 0.33
CA LYS A 113 -1.23 7.81 1.56
C LYS A 113 -2.36 6.82 1.29
N CYS A 114 -3.34 7.21 0.46
CA CYS A 114 -4.46 6.35 0.07
C CYS A 114 -3.97 5.10 -0.69
N ILE A 115 -3.07 5.25 -1.67
CA ILE A 115 -2.48 4.12 -2.40
C ILE A 115 -1.69 3.20 -1.46
N LEU A 116 -0.80 3.78 -0.65
CA LEU A 116 0.04 3.01 0.29
C LEU A 116 -0.84 2.18 1.23
N TYR A 117 -1.82 2.81 1.85
CA TYR A 117 -2.72 2.16 2.78
C TYR A 117 -3.53 1.03 2.13
N TRP A 118 -4.30 1.31 1.07
CA TRP A 118 -5.19 0.30 0.51
C TRP A 118 -4.45 -0.86 -0.16
N THR A 119 -3.26 -0.60 -0.71
CA THR A 119 -2.42 -1.67 -1.29
C THR A 119 -1.85 -2.56 -0.19
N THR A 120 -1.35 -1.97 0.90
CA THR A 120 -0.73 -2.75 1.99
C THR A 120 -1.76 -3.42 2.89
N LEU A 121 -2.95 -2.84 3.05
CA LEU A 121 -4.08 -3.49 3.73
C LEU A 121 -4.51 -4.76 2.97
N GLN A 122 -4.32 -4.81 1.64
CA GLN A 122 -4.65 -5.97 0.84
C GLN A 122 -3.75 -7.13 1.22
N GLU A 123 -2.46 -6.86 1.38
CA GLU A 123 -1.49 -7.85 1.84
C GLU A 123 -1.75 -8.26 3.30
N GLU A 124 -2.16 -7.34 4.18
CA GLU A 124 -2.53 -7.70 5.55
C GLU A 124 -3.76 -8.60 5.62
N ILE A 125 -4.75 -8.44 4.72
CA ILE A 125 -5.94 -9.29 4.70
C ILE A 125 -5.66 -10.63 4.01
N ASN A 126 -5.02 -10.60 2.84
CA ASN A 126 -4.82 -11.79 2.00
C ASN A 126 -3.70 -12.68 2.58
N TYR A 127 -2.68 -12.07 3.18
CA TYR A 127 -1.47 -12.72 3.71
C TYR A 127 -1.09 -12.18 5.11
N PRO A 128 -1.97 -12.30 6.11
CA PRO A 128 -1.84 -11.62 7.40
C PRO A 128 -0.60 -12.02 8.19
N GLN A 129 -0.01 -11.04 8.89
CA GLN A 129 1.11 -11.24 9.82
C GLN A 129 0.76 -12.22 10.95
N SER A 130 -0.49 -12.17 11.42
CA SER A 130 -1.00 -13.05 12.49
C SER A 130 -0.91 -14.54 12.19
N ARG A 131 -0.70 -14.95 10.92
CA ARG A 131 -0.45 -16.36 10.54
C ARG A 131 1.01 -16.80 10.70
N GLY A 132 1.92 -15.91 11.12
CA GLY A 132 3.33 -16.20 11.44
C GLY A 132 4.23 -16.54 10.25
N ARG A 133 3.70 -17.08 9.16
CA ARG A 133 4.45 -17.43 7.93
C ARG A 133 4.49 -16.34 6.86
N TYR A 134 3.70 -15.28 7.05
CA TYR A 134 3.59 -14.14 6.15
C TYR A 134 3.98 -12.86 6.89
N GLU A 135 4.49 -11.89 6.15
CA GLU A 135 4.84 -10.56 6.68
C GLU A 135 3.73 -9.52 6.46
N GLY A 136 2.61 -9.89 5.82
CA GLY A 136 1.47 -9.00 5.54
C GLY A 136 1.90 -7.66 4.98
N ARG A 137 1.39 -6.57 5.55
CA ARG A 137 1.74 -5.21 5.11
C ARG A 137 3.23 -4.91 5.17
N ARG A 138 3.97 -5.45 6.15
CA ARG A 138 5.40 -5.17 6.37
C ARG A 138 6.25 -5.51 5.16
N MET A 139 5.94 -6.59 4.44
CA MET A 139 6.62 -6.94 3.20
C MET A 139 6.50 -5.85 2.13
N SER A 140 5.32 -5.25 2.01
CA SER A 140 5.08 -4.17 1.05
C SER A 140 5.87 -2.92 1.42
N PHE A 141 5.81 -2.52 2.69
CA PHE A 141 6.53 -1.35 3.17
C PHE A 141 8.05 -1.50 3.03
N LYS A 142 8.60 -2.70 3.27
CA LYS A 142 10.02 -3.00 2.98
C LYS A 142 10.38 -2.67 1.54
N ARG A 143 9.60 -3.18 0.57
CA ARG A 143 9.82 -2.94 -0.87
C ARG A 143 9.68 -1.47 -1.26
N TYR A 144 8.80 -0.74 -0.58
CA TYR A 144 8.62 0.69 -0.82
C TYR A 144 9.79 1.50 -0.27
N ALA A 145 10.30 1.14 0.92
CA ALA A 145 11.53 1.72 1.45
C ALA A 145 12.73 1.43 0.54
N GLU A 146 12.88 0.19 0.04
CA GLU A 146 13.90 -0.15 -0.95
C GLU A 146 13.81 0.75 -2.20
N ALA A 147 12.59 1.05 -2.67
CA ALA A 147 12.38 1.92 -3.82
C ALA A 147 12.81 3.37 -3.56
N VAL A 148 12.58 3.89 -2.34
CA VAL A 148 13.09 5.21 -1.92
C VAL A 148 14.60 5.21 -1.89
N LEU A 149 15.21 4.21 -1.24
CA LEU A 149 16.64 4.14 -1.03
C LEU A 149 17.40 3.94 -2.35
N ALA A 150 16.79 3.24 -3.31
CA ALA A 150 17.31 3.09 -4.67
C ALA A 150 17.36 4.42 -5.47
N THR A 151 16.73 5.50 -5.01
CA THR A 151 16.83 6.83 -5.65
C THR A 151 18.11 7.59 -5.26
N ARG A 152 18.80 7.15 -4.20
CA ARG A 152 20.03 7.81 -3.73
C ARG A 152 21.15 7.63 -4.75
N ALA A 153 21.96 8.68 -4.93
CA ALA A 153 23.04 8.70 -5.91
C ALA A 153 24.15 7.66 -5.63
N ASP A 154 24.29 7.22 -4.38
CA ASP A 154 25.26 6.24 -3.92
C ASP A 154 24.68 4.82 -3.80
N SER A 155 23.42 4.60 -4.17
CA SER A 155 22.80 3.28 -4.12
C SER A 155 23.44 2.32 -5.12
N SER A 156 23.80 1.12 -4.64
CA SER A 156 24.24 0.00 -5.49
C SER A 156 23.07 -0.81 -6.07
N VAL A 157 21.84 -0.54 -5.62
CA VAL A 157 20.60 -1.18 -6.05
C VAL A 157 19.82 -0.21 -6.92
N THR A 158 19.36 -0.68 -8.08
CA THR A 158 18.54 0.14 -8.99
C THR A 158 17.05 0.00 -8.71
N LEU A 159 16.25 0.97 -9.16
CA LEU A 159 14.79 0.87 -9.09
C LEU A 159 14.26 -0.35 -9.86
N ASP A 160 14.91 -0.73 -10.97
CA ASP A 160 14.55 -1.92 -11.75
C ASP A 160 14.75 -3.21 -10.94
N ASP A 161 15.82 -3.30 -10.15
CA ASP A 161 16.05 -4.42 -9.24
C ASP A 161 14.93 -4.53 -8.19
N VAL A 162 14.57 -3.39 -7.60
CA VAL A 162 13.46 -3.30 -6.62
C VAL A 162 12.14 -3.70 -7.26
N MET A 163 11.82 -3.21 -8.46
CA MET A 163 10.60 -3.57 -9.18
C MET A 163 10.51 -5.07 -9.46
N CYS A 164 11.61 -5.70 -9.88
CA CYS A 164 11.69 -7.13 -10.13
C CYS A 164 11.45 -7.96 -8.85
N ARG A 165 11.87 -7.45 -7.70
CA ARG A 165 11.66 -8.08 -6.37
C ARG A 165 10.26 -7.80 -5.82
N ALA A 166 9.69 -6.64 -6.13
CA ALA A 166 8.42 -6.18 -5.57
C ALA A 166 7.22 -7.02 -6.01
N ASP A 167 7.26 -7.61 -7.20
CA ASP A 167 6.21 -8.49 -7.71
C ASP A 167 6.53 -9.99 -7.47
N ASP A 168 7.75 -10.34 -7.01
CA ASP A 168 8.18 -11.72 -6.75
C ASP A 168 8.34 -11.99 -5.24
N TRP A 169 7.38 -12.73 -4.68
CA TRP A 169 7.36 -13.07 -3.26
C TRP A 169 8.57 -13.89 -2.78
N LYS A 170 9.28 -14.61 -3.66
CA LYS A 170 10.46 -15.38 -3.29
C LYS A 170 11.69 -14.50 -3.17
N LYS A 171 11.86 -13.55 -4.10
CA LYS A 171 13.01 -12.65 -4.15
C LYS A 171 12.91 -11.54 -3.11
N GLY A 172 11.70 -11.03 -2.85
CA GLY A 172 11.49 -9.92 -1.92
C GLY A 172 11.67 -10.24 -0.43
N ARG A 173 12.07 -11.46 -0.03
CA ARG A 173 12.28 -11.83 1.39
C ARG A 173 13.66 -11.47 1.92
N GLU A 174 14.66 -11.45 1.05
CA GLU A 174 16.02 -11.09 1.43
C GLU A 174 16.07 -9.58 1.64
N LEU A 175 16.56 -9.11 2.79
CA LEU A 175 16.75 -7.68 3.01
C LEU A 175 17.94 -7.20 2.19
N LEU A 176 17.80 -6.01 1.61
CA LEU A 176 18.91 -5.27 1.04
C LEU A 176 19.59 -4.47 2.15
N ASP A 177 20.91 -4.37 2.10
CA ASP A 177 21.65 -3.61 3.11
C ASP A 177 21.57 -2.11 2.80
N PHE A 178 20.76 -1.38 3.58
CA PHE A 178 20.60 0.05 3.44
C PHE A 178 20.79 0.78 4.78
N PRO A 179 21.85 1.61 4.90
CA PRO A 179 22.00 2.51 6.02
C PRO A 179 20.83 3.51 6.12
N GLY A 180 20.24 3.63 7.31
CA GLY A 180 19.14 4.56 7.59
C GLY A 180 17.75 4.08 7.14
N ALA A 181 17.56 2.77 6.91
CA ALA A 181 16.24 2.23 6.66
C ALA A 181 15.31 2.36 7.89
N PRO A 182 13.99 2.53 7.70
CA PRO A 182 13.02 2.66 8.79
C PRO A 182 12.98 1.46 9.73
N SER A 183 12.45 1.66 10.95
CA SER A 183 12.39 0.63 11.98
C SER A 183 11.69 -0.67 11.52
N PHE A 184 10.61 -0.55 10.73
CA PHE A 184 9.87 -1.69 10.19
C PHE A 184 10.67 -2.54 9.18
N TYR A 185 11.79 -2.02 8.67
CA TYR A 185 12.60 -2.67 7.65
C TYR A 185 13.39 -3.88 8.18
N TYR A 186 13.79 -3.85 9.45
CA TYR A 186 14.53 -4.92 10.14
C TYR A 186 13.63 -5.72 11.06
#